data_AF-A0A2M8U6Y9-F1
#
_entry.id   AF-A0A2M8U6Y9-F1
#
_cell.length_a   1.000
_cell.length_b   1.000
_cell.length_c   1.000
_cell.angle_alpha   90.00
_cell.angle_beta   90.00
_cell.angle_gamma   90.00
#
_symmetry.space_group_name_H-M   'P 1'
#
loop_
_entity.id
_entity.type
_entity.pdbx_description
1 polymer ?
#
loop_
_entity_poly.entity_id
_entity_poly.type
_entity_poly.pdbx_seq_one_letter_code
_entity_poly.pdbx_strand_id
1 'polypeptide(L)' 'MGKLITEPNLADGDATYAALVKMTEGLDDAAAQKAMAKLVLLLANHVGDQDVLNEAMKIARG' A
#
# COMPACT_ATOMS: atom_id res chain seq x y z
N MET A 1 -6.47 11.93 14.93
CA MET A 1 -5.46 12.52 14.05
C MET A 1 -4.15 11.84 14.30
N GLY A 2 -3.91 10.74 13.59
CA GLY A 2 -2.58 10.20 13.40
C GLY A 2 -1.85 11.00 12.31
N LYS A 3 -0.52 11.03 12.37
CA LYS A 3 0.33 11.53 11.28
C LYS A 3 0.74 10.33 10.42
N LEU A 4 0.83 10.50 9.10
CA LEU A 4 1.36 9.44 8.24
C LEU A 4 2.80 9.08 8.63
N ILE A 5 3.07 7.77 8.72
CA ILE A 5 4.43 7.25 8.93
C ILE A 5 5.11 7.12 7.55
N THR A 6 6.13 7.93 7.32
CA THR A 6 6.93 7.92 6.08
C THR A 6 8.32 7.30 6.27
N GLU A 7 8.70 7.02 7.51
CA GLU A 7 9.93 6.33 7.86
C GLU A 7 9.75 4.80 7.75
N PRO A 8 10.84 4.03 7.56
CA PRO A 8 10.77 2.57 7.56
C PRO A 8 10.12 2.03 8.85
N ASN A 9 8.99 1.34 8.71
CA ASN A 9 8.20 0.80 9.84
C ASN A 9 7.87 -0.69 9.68
N LEU A 10 8.42 -1.34 8.65
CA LEU A 10 8.27 -2.78 8.44
C LEU A 10 9.34 -3.51 9.25
N ALA A 11 8.95 -4.55 9.99
CA ALA A 11 9.88 -5.39 10.74
C ALA A 11 10.86 -6.12 9.80
N ASP A 12 10.37 -6.52 8.62
CA ASP A 12 11.17 -7.08 7.53
C ASP A 12 10.66 -6.52 6.20
N GLY A 13 11.36 -5.48 5.71
CA GLY A 13 11.02 -4.81 4.46
C GLY A 13 11.20 -5.70 3.24
N ASP A 14 12.25 -6.52 3.22
CA ASP A 14 12.58 -7.38 2.09
C ASP A 14 11.57 -8.52 1.94
N ALA A 15 11.20 -9.18 3.06
CA ALA A 15 10.18 -10.21 3.04
C ALA A 15 8.81 -9.66 2.61
N THR A 16 8.46 -8.44 3.07
CA THR A 16 7.22 -7.79 2.68
C THR A 16 7.22 -7.45 1.19
N TYR A 17 8.32 -6.91 0.66
CA TYR A 17 8.46 -6.61 -0.76
C TYR A 17 8.39 -7.88 -1.62
N ALA A 18 9.08 -8.94 -1.23
CA ALA A 18 9.03 -10.23 -1.93
C ALA A 18 7.59 -10.79 -1.98
N ALA A 19 6.81 -10.65 -0.91
CA ALA A 19 5.41 -11.06 -0.88
C ALA A 19 4.53 -10.24 -1.85
N LEU A 20 4.78 -8.93 -1.98
CA LEU A 20 4.06 -8.07 -2.93
C LEU A 20 4.34 -8.48 -4.38
N VAL A 21 5.61 -8.74 -4.71
CA VAL A 21 6.00 -9.21 -6.06
C VAL A 21 5.33 -10.54 -6.37
N LYS A 22 5.40 -11.49 -5.43
CA LYS A 22 4.80 -12.80 -5.56
C LYS A 22 3.27 -12.74 -5.72
N MET A 23 2.60 -11.79 -5.08
CA MET A 23 1.14 -11.60 -5.21
C MET A 23 0.72 -11.32 -6.65
N THR A 24 1.57 -10.67 -7.44
CA THR A 24 1.30 -10.29 -8.83
C THR A 24 1.98 -11.18 -9.87
N GLU A 25 2.73 -12.18 -9.44
CA GLU A 25 3.47 -13.07 -10.32
C GLU A 25 2.51 -13.87 -11.23
N GLY A 26 2.77 -13.87 -12.54
CA GLY A 26 1.95 -14.55 -13.53
C GLY A 26 0.62 -13.85 -13.89
N LEU A 27 0.35 -12.67 -13.32
CA LEU A 27 -0.77 -11.82 -13.73
C LEU A 27 -0.38 -10.95 -14.93
N ASP A 28 -1.35 -10.64 -15.79
CA ASP A 28 -1.20 -9.54 -16.74
C ASP A 28 -1.24 -8.18 -16.03
N ASP A 29 -0.86 -7.12 -16.74
CA ASP A 29 -0.77 -5.77 -16.19
C ASP A 29 -2.08 -5.30 -15.56
N ALA A 30 -3.22 -5.59 -16.20
CA ALA A 30 -4.52 -5.16 -15.71
C ALA A 30 -4.93 -5.89 -14.43
N ALA A 31 -4.66 -7.20 -14.35
CA ALA A 31 -4.92 -8.02 -13.18
C ALA A 31 -3.97 -7.66 -12.02
N ALA A 32 -2.69 -7.38 -12.30
CA ALA A 32 -1.74 -6.91 -11.31
C ALA A 32 -2.15 -5.55 -10.72
N GLN A 33 -2.55 -4.60 -11.57
CA GLN A 33 -3.09 -3.30 -11.12
C GLN A 33 -4.35 -3.47 -10.27
N LYS A 34 -5.26 -4.36 -10.67
CA LYS A 34 -6.48 -4.65 -9.90
C LYS A 34 -6.17 -5.27 -8.54
N ALA A 35 -5.18 -6.16 -8.46
CA ALA A 35 -4.73 -6.74 -7.20
C ALA A 35 -4.14 -5.68 -6.27
N MET A 36 -3.29 -4.80 -6.80
CA MET A 36 -2.72 -3.67 -6.04
C MET A 36 -3.79 -2.70 -5.55
N ALA A 37 -4.76 -2.32 -6.39
CA ALA A 37 -5.86 -1.45 -5.99
C ALA A 37 -6.71 -2.06 -4.85
N LYS A 38 -6.99 -3.36 -4.90
CA LYS A 38 -7.67 -4.08 -3.81
C LYS A 38 -6.87 -4.06 -2.52
N LEU A 39 -5.55 -4.30 -2.60
CA LEU A 39 -4.67 -4.24 -1.44
C LEU A 39 -4.67 -2.84 -0.81
N VAL A 40 -4.52 -1.79 -1.62
CA VAL A 40 -4.58 -0.40 -1.16
C VAL A 40 -5.90 -0.11 -0.44
N LEU A 41 -7.04 -0.54 -0.99
CA LEU A 41 -8.34 -0.34 -0.34
C LEU A 41 -8.46 -1.08 1.00
N LEU A 42 -7.95 -2.32 1.08
CA LEU A 42 -7.94 -3.08 2.34
C LEU A 42 -7.09 -2.39 3.41
N LEU A 43 -5.91 -1.91 3.04
CA LEU A 43 -5.02 -1.18 3.95
C LEU A 43 -5.62 0.18 4.34
N ALA A 44 -6.25 0.89 3.42
CA ALA A 44 -6.93 2.14 3.72
C ALA A 44 -8.07 1.95 4.73
N ASN A 45 -8.86 0.87 4.57
CA ASN A 45 -9.87 0.48 5.55
C ASN A 45 -9.27 0.10 6.91
N HIS A 46 -8.12 -0.57 6.93
CA HIS A 46 -7.42 -0.89 8.17
C HIS A 46 -6.90 0.36 8.91
N VAL A 47 -6.41 1.36 8.17
CA VAL A 47 -5.93 2.64 8.72
C VAL A 47 -7.10 3.45 9.30
N GLY A 48 -8.21 3.59 8.59
CA GLY A 48 -9.45 4.22 9.08
C GLY A 48 -9.39 5.73 9.39
N ASP A 49 -8.21 6.35 9.41
CA ASP A 49 -8.03 7.79 9.64
C ASP A 49 -7.96 8.55 8.31
N GLN A 50 -8.99 9.35 8.02
CA GLN A 50 -9.12 10.11 6.78
C GLN A 50 -7.98 11.11 6.57
N ASP A 51 -7.43 11.71 7.63
CA ASP A 51 -6.34 12.69 7.51
C ASP A 51 -5.04 12.00 7.09
N VAL A 52 -4.75 10.84 7.68
CA VAL A 52 -3.61 9.99 7.27
C VAL A 52 -3.73 9.57 5.81
N LEU A 53 -4.93 9.15 5.38
CA LEU A 53 -5.17 8.76 3.99
C LEU A 53 -5.01 9.95 3.03
N ASN A 54 -5.48 11.13 3.41
CA ASN A 54 -5.32 12.35 2.61
C ASN A 54 -3.85 12.77 2.49
N GLU A 55 -3.06 12.67 3.56
CA GLU A 55 -1.61 12.88 3.51
C GLU A 55 -0.93 11.88 2.57
N ALA A 56 -1.27 10.60 2.66
CA ALA A 56 -0.71 9.55 1.81
C ALA A 56 -1.02 9.80 0.32
N MET A 57 -2.28 10.14 -0.01
CA MET A 57 -2.70 10.45 -1.38
C MET A 57 -2.00 11.69 -1.94
N LYS A 58 -1.76 12.72 -1.11
CA LYS A 58 -0.98 13.90 -1.53
C LYS A 58 0.45 13.53 -1.90
N ILE A 59 1.12 12.74 -1.07
CA ILE A 59 2.50 12.30 -1.33
C ILE A 59 2.57 11.38 -2.56
N ALA A 60 1.64 10.43 -2.68
CA ALA A 60 1.64 9.47 -3.79
C ALA A 60 1.39 10.12 -5.17
N ARG A 61 0.70 11.27 -5.21
CA ARG A 61 0.44 12.01 -6.46
C ARG A 61 1.69 12.68 -7.03
N GLY A 62 2.69 13.00 -6.18
CA GLY A 62 3.82 13.87 -6.51
C GLY A 62 3.54 15.34 -6.19
#